data_AF-A0A9D0LQ65-F1
#
_entry.id   AF-A0A9D0LQ65-F1
#
_cell.length_a   1.000
_cell.length_b   1.000
_cell.length_c   1.000
_cell.angle_alpha   90.00
_cell.angle_beta   90.00
_cell.angle_gamma   90.00
#
_symmetry.space_group_name_H-M   'P 1'
#
loop_
_entity.id
_entity.type
_entity.pdbx_description
1 polymer ?
#
loop_
_entity_poly.entity_id
_entity_poly.type
_entity_poly.pdbx_seq_one_letter_code
_entity_poly.pdbx_strand_id
1 'polypeptide(L)'
;EMLEAGDDFCMAISYNPGYQSVLKDLKQSTRQRFVALEFDYPAAGLEAKIIASETGVNTETAAQLVKFAQMTRNLKGSGLEEGASTRLLVHAAKLMKSGVKPVVACRSSIAQALTDDAEMLTAVNELSASVF
;
A
#
# COMPACT_ATOMS: atom_id res chain seq x y z
N GLU A 1 9.93 33.95 20.56
CA GLU A 1 11.10 34.30 19.73
C GLU A 1 10.80 33.90 18.30
N MET A 2 11.21 34.71 17.32
CA MET A 2 11.14 34.33 15.89
C MET A 2 12.53 33.89 15.45
N LEU A 3 12.58 32.79 14.69
CA LEU A 3 13.82 32.23 14.16
C LEU A 3 13.86 32.49 12.65
N GLU A 4 15.04 32.89 12.16
CA GLU A 4 15.30 33.04 10.74
C GLU A 4 15.74 31.69 10.15
N ALA A 5 15.10 31.26 9.06
CA ALA A 5 15.45 30.02 8.39
C ALA A 5 16.73 30.21 7.56
N GLY A 6 17.70 29.31 7.71
CA GLY A 6 18.94 29.33 6.92
C GLY A 6 18.73 28.91 5.47
N ASP A 7 19.72 29.17 4.61
CA ASP A 7 19.64 28.97 3.15
C ASP A 7 19.34 27.52 2.72
N ASP A 8 19.73 26.53 3.53
CA ASP A 8 19.50 25.11 3.26
C ASP A 8 18.14 24.59 3.78
N PHE A 9 17.32 25.47 4.38
CA PHE A 9 16.03 25.06 4.94
C PHE A 9 15.06 24.59 3.85
N CYS A 10 14.55 23.38 4.00
CA CYS A 10 13.52 22.81 3.14
C CYS A 10 12.39 22.22 4.00
N MET A 11 11.14 22.54 3.65
CA MET A 11 9.96 22.03 4.32
C MET A 11 9.19 21.07 3.41
N ALA A 12 9.08 19.82 3.85
CA ALA A 12 8.29 18.79 3.19
C ALA A 12 7.14 18.34 4.10
N ILE A 13 5.96 18.16 3.51
CA ILE A 13 4.79 17.58 4.18
C ILE A 13 4.25 16.43 3.33
N SER A 14 3.67 15.42 3.98
CA SER A 14 3.00 14.29 3.32
C SER A 14 1.64 14.07 3.96
N TYR A 15 0.63 13.80 3.14
CA TYR A 15 -0.72 13.46 3.60
C TYR A 15 -1.42 12.55 2.59
N ASN A 16 -2.37 11.74 3.06
CA ASN A 16 -3.19 10.87 2.20
C ASN A 16 -4.54 11.57 1.92
N PRO A 17 -4.82 12.01 0.68
CA PRO A 17 -6.08 12.66 0.35
C PRO A 17 -7.26 11.70 0.52
N GLY A 18 -8.36 12.19 1.08
CA GLY A 18 -9.60 11.40 1.23
C GLY A 18 -9.58 10.36 2.36
N TYR A 19 -8.47 10.20 3.09
CA TYR A 19 -8.36 9.29 4.23
C TYR A 19 -8.91 9.91 5.53
N GLN A 20 -9.05 11.23 5.57
CA GLN A 20 -9.53 11.95 6.74
C GLN A 20 -10.93 12.51 6.51
N SER A 21 -11.70 12.67 7.59
CA SER A 21 -12.93 13.46 7.51
C SER A 21 -12.60 14.87 7.01
N VAL A 22 -13.52 15.47 6.24
CA VAL A 22 -13.37 16.81 5.61
C VAL A 22 -12.82 17.89 6.57
N LEU A 23 -13.04 17.72 7.88
CA LEU A 23 -12.58 18.64 8.93
C LEU A 23 -11.07 18.59 9.23
N LYS A 24 -10.35 17.54 8.83
CA LYS A 24 -8.91 17.39 9.08
C LYS A 24 -8.04 17.53 7.84
N ASP A 25 -8.64 17.76 6.68
CA ASP A 25 -7.90 18.06 5.45
C ASP A 25 -7.09 19.35 5.55
N LEU A 26 -6.00 19.43 4.77
CA LEU A 26 -5.22 20.66 4.66
C LEU A 26 -6.09 21.78 4.09
N LYS A 27 -6.20 22.87 4.85
CA LYS A 27 -6.87 24.09 4.41
C LYS A 27 -6.31 24.54 3.06
N GLN A 28 -7.17 25.07 2.19
CA GLN A 28 -6.78 25.49 0.85
C GLN A 28 -5.65 26.53 0.86
N SER A 29 -5.65 27.43 1.84
CA SER A 29 -4.57 28.41 2.03
C SER A 29 -3.22 27.78 2.38
N THR A 30 -3.19 26.61 3.02
CA THR A 30 -1.96 25.84 3.25
C THR A 30 -1.54 25.14 1.97
N ARG A 31 -2.46 24.47 1.27
CA ARG A 31 -2.15 23.75 0.01
C ARG A 31 -1.55 24.65 -1.06
N GLN A 32 -2.05 25.88 -1.18
CA GLN A 32 -1.57 26.89 -2.14
C GLN A 32 -0.17 27.44 -1.85
N ARG A 33 0.50 26.98 -0.78
CA ARG A 33 1.88 27.38 -0.43
C ARG A 33 2.92 26.30 -0.72
N PHE A 34 2.52 25.17 -1.30
CA PHE A 34 3.42 24.06 -1.61
C PHE A 34 3.37 23.71 -3.10
N VAL A 35 4.49 23.20 -3.59
CA VAL A 35 4.51 22.39 -4.81
C VAL A 35 4.02 20.98 -4.44
N ALA A 36 3.07 20.45 -5.22
CA ALA A 36 2.47 19.14 -4.96
C ALA A 36 3.07 18.07 -5.87
N LEU A 37 3.44 16.93 -5.29
CA LEU A 37 3.75 15.70 -5.99
C LEU A 37 2.73 14.64 -5.58
N GLU A 38 2.02 14.09 -6.55
CA GLU A 38 1.06 13.02 -6.33
C GLU A 38 1.77 11.66 -6.49
N PHE A 39 1.52 10.77 -5.54
CA PHE A 39 2.03 9.41 -5.56
C PHE A 39 0.84 8.46 -5.59
N ASP A 40 0.96 7.45 -6.44
CA ASP A 40 0.08 6.29 -6.47
C ASP A 40 0.96 5.02 -6.47
N TYR A 41 0.32 3.86 -6.38
CA TYR A 41 0.99 2.58 -6.50
C TYR A 41 1.78 2.51 -7.82
N PRO A 42 3.02 1.98 -7.80
CA PRO A 42 3.83 1.89 -9.00
C PRO A 42 3.15 1.00 -10.06
N ALA A 43 3.51 1.22 -11.33
CA ALA A 43 3.14 0.29 -12.39
C ALA A 43 3.62 -1.14 -12.06
N ALA A 44 2.87 -2.16 -12.47
CA ALA A 44 3.06 -3.54 -12.02
C ALA A 44 4.51 -4.06 -12.13
N GLY A 45 5.17 -3.75 -13.24
CA GLY A 45 6.57 -4.17 -13.46
C GLY A 45 7.56 -3.46 -12.54
N LEU A 46 7.31 -2.20 -12.15
CA LEU A 46 8.14 -1.48 -11.19
C LEU A 46 7.86 -1.97 -9.77
N GLU A 47 6.59 -2.18 -9.41
CA GLU A 47 6.22 -2.67 -8.08
C GLU A 47 6.79 -4.07 -7.80
N ALA A 48 6.74 -4.98 -8.79
CA ALA A 48 7.34 -6.31 -8.67
C ALA A 48 8.87 -6.23 -8.48
N LYS A 49 9.55 -5.31 -9.18
CA LYS A 49 10.99 -5.07 -8.98
C LYS A 49 11.30 -4.56 -7.58
N ILE A 50 10.50 -3.63 -7.06
CA ILE A 50 10.64 -3.11 -5.69
C ILE A 50 10.51 -4.28 -4.70
N ILE A 51 9.46 -5.10 -4.81
CA ILE A 51 9.25 -6.24 -3.91
C ILE A 51 10.41 -7.23 -3.97
N ALA A 52 10.85 -7.61 -5.17
CA ALA A 52 11.97 -8.54 -5.34
C ALA A 52 13.27 -7.98 -4.74
N SER A 53 13.56 -6.69 -4.97
CA SER A 53 14.75 -6.01 -4.42
C SER A 53 14.73 -5.92 -2.89
N GLU A 54 13.58 -5.57 -2.30
CA GLU A 54 13.43 -5.35 -0.86
C GLU A 54 13.37 -6.64 -0.03
N THR A 55 13.13 -7.78 -0.67
CA THR A 55 12.82 -9.03 0.05
C THR A 55 13.60 -10.25 -0.43
N GLY A 56 14.20 -10.20 -1.62
CA GLY A 56 14.92 -11.32 -2.22
C GLY A 56 14.03 -12.50 -2.63
N VAL A 57 12.71 -12.32 -2.75
CA VAL A 57 11.84 -13.30 -3.42
C VAL A 57 12.11 -13.30 -4.93
N ASN A 58 11.78 -14.41 -5.59
CA ASN A 58 11.94 -14.49 -7.03
C ASN A 58 10.91 -13.58 -7.76
N THR A 59 11.17 -13.31 -9.03
CA THR A 59 10.35 -12.40 -9.85
C THR A 59 8.92 -12.90 -10.03
N GLU A 60 8.70 -14.21 -10.07
CA GLU A 60 7.38 -14.82 -10.22
C GLU A 60 6.49 -14.56 -9.00
N THR A 61 7.01 -14.83 -7.80
CA THR A 61 6.33 -14.54 -6.54
C THR A 61 6.03 -13.04 -6.39
N ALA A 62 6.98 -12.17 -6.77
CA ALA A 62 6.75 -10.73 -6.75
C ALA A 62 5.62 -10.32 -7.72
N ALA A 63 5.59 -10.87 -8.94
CA ALA A 63 4.52 -10.59 -9.91
C ALA A 63 3.15 -11.11 -9.43
N GLN A 64 3.10 -12.29 -8.82
CA GLN A 64 1.87 -12.84 -8.22
C GLN A 64 1.35 -11.95 -7.08
N LEU A 65 2.24 -11.47 -6.20
CA LEU A 65 1.86 -10.51 -5.14
C LEU A 65 1.27 -9.22 -5.72
N VAL A 66 1.87 -8.67 -6.77
CA VAL A 66 1.35 -7.47 -7.45
C VAL A 66 -0.01 -7.75 -8.10
N LYS A 67 -0.18 -8.90 -8.75
CA LYS A 67 -1.48 -9.31 -9.31
C LYS A 67 -2.56 -9.39 -8.24
N PHE A 68 -2.25 -10.04 -7.12
CA PHE A 68 -3.15 -10.10 -5.96
C PHE A 68 -3.46 -8.70 -5.42
N ALA A 69 -2.45 -7.82 -5.31
CA ALA A 69 -2.64 -6.43 -4.88
C ALA A 69 -3.61 -5.67 -5.79
N GLN A 70 -3.46 -5.78 -7.11
CA GLN A 70 -4.36 -5.17 -8.08
C GLN A 70 -5.80 -5.65 -7.90
N MET A 71 -6.00 -6.94 -7.65
CA MET A 71 -7.34 -7.49 -7.38
C MET A 71 -7.94 -6.85 -6.11
N THR A 72 -7.18 -6.69 -5.02
CA THR A 72 -7.67 -5.98 -3.82
C THR A 72 -7.92 -4.48 -4.06
N ARG A 73 -7.09 -3.80 -4.85
CA ARG A 73 -7.26 -2.38 -5.20
C ARG A 73 -8.52 -2.14 -6.02
N ASN A 74 -8.90 -3.10 -6.87
CA ASN A 74 -10.15 -3.04 -7.64
C ASN A 74 -11.40 -3.19 -6.75
N LEU A 75 -11.27 -3.71 -5.52
CA LEU A 75 -12.36 -3.77 -4.54
C LEU A 75 -12.50 -2.49 -3.72
N LYS A 76 -11.63 -1.49 -3.92
CA LYS A 76 -11.74 -0.18 -3.26
C LYS A 76 -13.08 0.46 -3.61
N GLY A 77 -13.86 0.83 -2.60
CA GLY A 77 -15.22 1.38 -2.76
C GLY A 77 -16.29 0.33 -3.06
N SER A 78 -15.92 -0.95 -3.18
CA SER A 78 -16.83 -2.10 -3.36
C SER A 78 -16.65 -3.13 -2.24
N GLY A 79 -16.54 -2.64 -1.00
CA GLY A 79 -16.38 -3.45 0.21
C GLY A 79 -15.06 -3.25 0.95
N LEU A 80 -14.02 -2.75 0.27
CA LEU A 80 -12.79 -2.28 0.95
C LEU A 80 -12.72 -0.75 0.95
N GLU A 81 -12.28 -0.18 2.07
CA GLU A 81 -11.94 1.25 2.15
C GLU A 81 -10.69 1.57 1.31
N GLU A 82 -9.70 0.67 1.33
CA GLU A 82 -8.48 0.74 0.53
C GLU A 82 -8.00 -0.63 0.07
N GLY A 83 -7.22 -0.65 -1.03
CA GLY A 83 -6.54 -1.85 -1.49
C GLY A 83 -5.18 -2.06 -0.83
N ALA A 84 -4.56 -3.22 -1.09
CA ALA A 84 -3.25 -3.55 -0.53
C ALA A 84 -2.16 -2.55 -0.94
N SER A 85 -1.50 -1.96 0.06
CA SER A 85 -0.33 -1.12 -0.16
C SER A 85 0.92 -1.95 -0.50
N THR A 86 1.88 -1.34 -1.21
CA THR A 86 3.18 -1.98 -1.50
C THR A 86 3.90 -2.44 -0.22
N ARG A 87 3.70 -1.74 0.91
CA ARG A 87 4.24 -2.16 2.22
C ARG A 87 3.72 -3.53 2.66
N LEU A 88 2.43 -3.78 2.50
CA LEU A 88 1.83 -5.09 2.85
C LEU A 88 2.37 -6.19 1.92
N LEU A 89 2.62 -5.89 0.65
CA LEU A 89 3.26 -6.84 -0.28
C LEU A 89 4.69 -7.19 0.14
N VAL A 90 5.47 -6.20 0.60
CA VAL A 90 6.81 -6.43 1.17
C VAL A 90 6.74 -7.32 2.41
N HIS A 91 5.75 -7.12 3.30
CA HIS A 91 5.56 -8.01 4.45
C HIS A 91 5.20 -9.44 4.04
N ALA A 92 4.25 -9.61 3.11
CA ALA A 92 3.88 -10.91 2.57
C ALA A 92 5.08 -11.63 1.94
N ALA A 93 5.85 -10.92 1.11
CA ALA A 93 7.05 -11.46 0.48
C ALA A 93 8.12 -11.87 1.49
N LYS A 94 8.33 -11.09 2.56
CA LYS A 94 9.27 -11.46 3.64
C LYS A 94 8.84 -12.75 4.35
N LEU A 95 7.54 -12.92 4.62
CA LEU A 95 7.01 -14.17 5.18
C LEU A 95 7.19 -15.36 4.23
N MET A 96 6.91 -15.17 2.94
CA MET A 96 7.12 -16.20 1.92
C MET A 96 8.60 -16.58 1.81
N LYS A 97 9.50 -15.59 1.85
CA LYS A 97 10.95 -15.81 1.84
C LYS A 97 11.43 -16.63 3.05
N SER A 98 10.80 -16.46 4.21
CA SER A 98 11.06 -17.27 5.40
C SER A 98 10.37 -18.64 5.41
N GLY A 99 9.73 -19.05 4.31
CA GLY A 99 9.11 -20.37 4.15
C GLY A 99 7.64 -20.46 4.54
N VAL A 100 6.98 -19.33 4.85
CA VAL A 100 5.53 -19.31 5.08
C VAL A 100 4.81 -19.53 3.76
N LYS A 101 3.82 -20.42 3.73
CA LYS A 101 3.04 -20.69 2.52
C LYS A 101 2.38 -19.41 1.99
N PRO A 102 2.34 -19.17 0.66
CA PRO A 102 1.87 -17.90 0.12
C PRO A 102 0.49 -17.46 0.59
N VAL A 103 -0.50 -18.35 0.55
CA VAL A 103 -1.87 -18.06 1.02
C VAL A 103 -1.89 -17.64 2.50
N VAL A 104 -1.08 -18.29 3.34
CA VAL A 104 -0.99 -17.95 4.77
C VAL A 104 -0.32 -16.60 4.97
N ALA A 105 0.76 -16.32 4.22
CA ALA A 105 1.43 -15.02 4.25
C ALA A 105 0.49 -13.89 3.82
N CYS A 106 -0.24 -14.04 2.71
CA CYS A 106 -1.21 -13.06 2.24
C CYS A 106 -2.36 -12.86 3.23
N ARG A 107 -2.90 -13.93 3.82
CA ARG A 107 -3.95 -13.81 4.84
C ARG A 107 -3.50 -12.96 6.02
N SER A 108 -2.32 -13.26 6.57
CA SER A 108 -1.84 -12.66 7.83
C SER A 108 -1.23 -11.27 7.67
N SER A 109 -0.70 -10.92 6.49
CA SER A 109 -0.08 -9.61 6.24
C SER A 109 -0.89 -8.66 5.36
N ILE A 110 -1.87 -9.18 4.60
CA ILE A 110 -2.68 -8.37 3.69
C ILE A 110 -4.15 -8.43 4.11
N ALA A 111 -4.81 -9.60 4.03
CA ALA A 111 -6.26 -9.68 4.20
C ALA A 111 -6.73 -9.13 5.56
N GLN A 112 -6.12 -9.58 6.65
CA GLN A 112 -6.43 -9.14 8.02
C GLN A 112 -6.07 -7.68 8.31
N ALA A 113 -5.23 -7.06 7.47
CA ALA A 113 -4.89 -5.64 7.61
C ALA A 113 -5.81 -4.73 6.81
N LEU A 114 -6.53 -5.26 5.82
CA LEU A 114 -7.42 -4.49 4.95
C LEU A 114 -8.84 -4.38 5.50
N THR A 115 -9.31 -5.35 6.27
CA THR A 115 -10.69 -5.38 6.75
C THR A 115 -10.88 -6.37 7.89
N ASP A 116 -11.82 -6.04 8.79
CA ASP A 116 -12.35 -6.92 9.83
C ASP A 116 -13.70 -7.57 9.42
N ASP A 117 -14.26 -7.18 8.27
CA ASP A 117 -15.51 -7.74 7.75
C ASP A 117 -15.30 -9.19 7.28
N ALA A 118 -16.15 -10.10 7.77
CA ALA A 118 -15.99 -11.54 7.56
C ALA A 118 -16.22 -11.96 6.09
N GLU A 119 -17.14 -11.31 5.38
CA GLU A 119 -17.42 -11.61 3.98
C GLU A 119 -16.28 -11.13 3.10
N MET A 120 -15.80 -9.91 3.33
CA MET A 120 -14.66 -9.34 2.62
C MET A 120 -13.36 -10.09 2.91
N LEU A 121 -13.14 -10.54 4.15
CA LEU A 121 -12.03 -11.42 4.48
C LEU A 121 -12.08 -12.72 3.67
N THR A 122 -13.27 -13.33 3.55
CA THR A 122 -13.45 -14.56 2.77
C THR A 122 -13.11 -14.30 1.30
N ALA A 123 -13.68 -13.26 0.70
CA ALA A 123 -13.40 -12.87 -0.68
C ALA A 123 -11.91 -12.62 -0.93
N VAL A 124 -11.24 -11.81 -0.10
CA VAL A 124 -9.80 -11.52 -0.26
C VAL A 124 -8.94 -12.78 -0.11
N ASN A 125 -9.30 -13.69 0.79
CA ASN A 125 -8.58 -14.95 0.94
C ASN A 125 -8.75 -15.86 -0.29
N GLU A 126 -9.95 -15.93 -0.88
CA GLU A 126 -10.21 -16.65 -2.13
C GLU A 126 -9.41 -16.07 -3.30
N LEU A 127 -9.33 -14.74 -3.41
CA LEU A 127 -8.48 -14.07 -4.39
C LEU A 127 -7.02 -14.50 -4.23
N SER A 128 -6.51 -14.61 -2.99
CA SER A 128 -5.14 -15.09 -2.76
C SER A 128 -4.95 -16.54 -3.18
N ALA A 129 -5.90 -17.42 -2.89
CA ALA A 129 -5.85 -18.84 -3.26
C ALA A 129 -5.98 -19.06 -4.79
N SER A 130 -6.58 -18.12 -5.51
CA SER A 130 -6.65 -18.18 -6.98
C SER A 130 -5.34 -17.79 -7.68
N VAL A 131 -4.44 -17.09 -6.97
CA VAL A 131 -3.18 -16.55 -7.51
C VAL A 131 -1.98 -17.46 -7.21
N PHE A 132 -1.99 -18.15 -6.06
CA PHE A 132 -0.90 -18.99 -5.54
C PHE A 132 -1.33 -20.43 -5.33
#